data_AF-A0A1I7VI15-F1
#
_entry.id   AF-A0A1I7VI15-F1
#
_cell.length_a   1.000
_cell.length_b   1.000
_cell.length_c   1.000
_cell.angle_alpha   90.00
_cell.angle_beta   90.00
_cell.angle_gamma   90.00
#
_symmetry.space_group_name_H-M   'P 1'
#
loop_
_entity.id
_entity.type
_entity.pdbx_description
1 polymer ?
#
loop_
_entity_poly.entity_id
_entity_poly.type
_entity_poly.pdbx_seq_one_letter_code
_entity_poly.pdbx_strand_id
1 'polypeptide(L)'
;MSSNIIASIQPAKERLVNLLLEINSIELKSPEPDATIEQQEILYTMRNRTLEDKLRRIQLCIKTLQSINDDWLKYTRTITSTKKKEEEEKAFEVITMGETGIYQILQQGNEAIITLIMHKEDVEQKLIQLSKEKRKDVEVSNLLSTPNVHLPQLSLPTFNGDPRQWRQFWSSFNAAVHSQPIPEIQKLNYLYSCLNGNALEVVLGYDIAPENYEIVRRLLREKYGDPSAATTILYKELRSIKRDEKEWVKMVEHIEKVIRQLEALGENMEHSSIEH
;
A
#
# COMPACT_ATOMS: atom_id res chain seq x y z
N MET A 1 46.15 28.98 -28.34
CA MET A 1 44.93 29.34 -27.58
C MET A 1 43.69 29.06 -28.42
N SER A 2 43.52 29.73 -29.57
CA SER A 2 42.43 29.40 -30.53
C SER A 2 42.39 27.93 -30.93
N SER A 3 43.53 27.34 -31.32
CA SER A 3 43.59 25.93 -31.72
C SER A 3 43.14 24.96 -30.64
N ASN A 4 43.32 25.29 -29.35
CA ASN A 4 42.89 24.44 -28.23
C ASN A 4 41.38 24.57 -27.99
N ILE A 5 40.81 25.77 -28.16
CA ILE A 5 39.36 26.01 -28.06
C ILE A 5 38.65 25.34 -29.23
N ILE A 6 39.18 25.49 -30.45
CA ILE A 6 38.64 24.84 -31.65
C ILE A 6 38.73 23.32 -31.54
N ALA A 7 39.85 22.78 -31.03
CA ALA A 7 40.01 21.34 -30.83
C ALA A 7 39.03 20.75 -29.79
N SER A 8 38.55 21.54 -28.82
CA SER A 8 37.59 21.06 -27.81
C SER A 8 36.14 21.06 -28.29
N ILE A 9 35.81 21.80 -29.35
CA ILE A 9 34.46 21.87 -29.93
C ILE A 9 34.04 20.55 -30.55
N GLN A 10 34.90 19.95 -31.36
CA GLN A 10 34.54 18.78 -32.16
C GLN A 10 34.13 17.57 -31.29
N PRO A 11 34.87 17.19 -30.22
CA PRO A 11 34.44 16.14 -29.32
C PRO A 11 33.13 16.46 -28.58
N ALA A 12 32.92 17.71 -28.19
CA ALA A 12 31.70 18.13 -27.50
C ALA A 12 30.48 18.08 -28.43
N LYS A 13 30.68 18.47 -29.69
CA LYS A 13 29.69 18.38 -30.78
C LYS A 13 29.30 16.94 -31.06
N GLU A 14 30.27 16.04 -31.23
CA GLU A 14 30.02 14.61 -31.47
C GLU A 14 29.24 13.95 -30.33
N ARG A 15 29.53 14.30 -29.07
CA ARG A 15 28.76 13.82 -27.92
C ARG A 15 27.29 14.23 -28.01
N LEU A 16 27.02 15.48 -28.37
CA LEU A 16 25.64 15.97 -28.50
C LEU A 16 24.91 15.29 -29.67
N VAL A 17 25.57 15.12 -30.82
CA VAL A 17 25.01 14.42 -31.98
C VAL A 17 24.67 12.96 -31.64
N ASN A 18 25.57 12.24 -30.99
CA ASN A 18 25.31 10.85 -30.58
C ASN A 18 24.14 10.77 -29.60
N LEU A 19 24.05 11.70 -28.65
CA LEU A 19 22.94 11.73 -27.71
C LEU A 19 21.60 12.06 -28.38
N LEU A 20 21.59 12.93 -29.39
CA LEU A 20 20.40 13.22 -30.20
C LEU A 20 19.92 11.98 -30.96
N LEU A 21 20.84 11.18 -31.51
CA LEU A 21 20.51 9.89 -32.13
C LEU A 21 19.91 8.91 -31.11
N GLU A 22 20.50 8.83 -29.92
CA GLU A 22 19.96 8.00 -28.83
C GLU A 22 18.55 8.44 -28.43
N ILE A 23 18.30 9.75 -28.30
CA ILE A 23 16.99 10.30 -27.94
C ILE A 23 15.94 10.00 -29.01
N ASN A 24 16.28 10.16 -30.29
CA ASN A 24 15.37 9.86 -31.39
C ASN A 24 15.05 8.36 -31.51
N SER A 25 15.89 7.49 -30.94
CA SER A 25 15.68 6.03 -30.92
C SER A 25 14.86 5.54 -29.72
N ILE A 26 14.41 6.42 -28.81
CA ILE A 26 13.67 6.01 -27.62
C ILE A 26 12.28 5.51 -28.03
N GLU A 27 12.08 4.20 -28.00
CA GLU A 27 10.76 3.58 -28.13
C GLU A 27 10.00 3.67 -26.80
N LEU A 28 9.00 4.56 -26.77
CA LEU A 28 8.10 4.73 -25.64
C LEU A 28 6.93 3.75 -25.74
N LYS A 29 7.20 2.45 -25.57
CA LYS A 29 6.20 1.38 -25.69
C LYS A 29 5.02 1.59 -24.74
N SER A 30 3.81 1.37 -25.27
CA SER A 30 2.59 1.29 -24.47
C SER A 30 2.62 0.04 -23.59
N PRO A 31 2.01 0.08 -22.39
CA PRO A 31 1.83 -1.13 -21.58
C PRO A 31 1.04 -2.20 -22.33
N GLU A 32 1.31 -3.46 -22.02
CA GLU A 32 0.51 -4.59 -22.53
C GLU A 32 -0.96 -4.45 -22.05
N PRO A 33 -1.95 -4.84 -22.86
CA PRO A 33 -3.36 -4.63 -22.55
C PRO A 33 -3.84 -5.36 -21.29
N ASP A 34 -3.11 -6.39 -20.86
CA ASP A 34 -3.33 -7.22 -19.67
C ASP A 34 -2.39 -6.89 -18.49
N ALA A 35 -1.53 -5.86 -18.62
CA ALA A 35 -0.58 -5.49 -17.57
C ALA A 35 -1.29 -4.99 -16.31
N THR A 36 -0.90 -5.52 -15.14
CA THR A 36 -1.41 -5.09 -13.83
C THR A 36 -1.02 -3.65 -13.51
N ILE A 37 -1.75 -2.99 -12.60
CA ILE A 37 -1.44 -1.62 -12.15
C ILE A 37 0.01 -1.52 -11.66
N GLU A 38 0.52 -2.53 -10.93
CA GLU A 38 1.89 -2.57 -10.45
C GLU A 38 2.91 -2.69 -11.59
N GLN A 39 2.63 -3.54 -12.60
CA GLN A 39 3.48 -3.67 -13.78
C GLN A 39 3.53 -2.37 -14.59
N GLN A 40 2.38 -1.68 -14.74
CA GLN A 40 2.31 -0.38 -15.39
C GLN A 40 3.11 0.68 -14.60
N GLU A 41 2.98 0.72 -13.27
CA GLU A 41 3.72 1.65 -12.42
C GLU A 41 5.25 1.44 -12.51
N ILE A 42 5.69 0.18 -12.52
CA ILE A 42 7.10 -0.17 -12.72
C ILE A 42 7.60 0.33 -14.09
N LEU A 43 6.83 0.08 -15.15
CA LEU A 43 7.16 0.51 -16.51
C LEU A 43 7.29 2.03 -16.62
N TYR A 44 6.30 2.79 -16.14
CA TYR A 44 6.33 4.24 -16.18
C TYR A 44 7.42 4.83 -15.28
N THR A 45 7.74 4.19 -14.15
CA THR A 45 8.86 4.58 -13.29
C THR A 45 10.21 4.39 -13.98
N MET A 46 10.43 3.26 -14.66
CA MET A 46 11.65 3.03 -15.44
C MET A 46 11.77 4.05 -16.58
N ARG A 47 10.67 4.29 -17.31
CA ARG A 47 10.61 5.28 -18.39
C ARG A 47 10.96 6.68 -17.89
N ASN A 48 10.43 7.10 -16.75
CA ASN A 48 10.76 8.39 -16.16
C ASN A 48 12.25 8.52 -15.85
N ARG A 49 12.86 7.49 -15.25
CA ARG A 49 14.32 7.48 -14.96
C ARG A 49 15.15 7.62 -16.23
N THR A 50 14.78 6.92 -17.30
CA THR A 50 15.47 7.03 -18.59
C THR A 50 15.36 8.43 -19.17
N LEU A 51 14.16 9.02 -19.18
CA LEU A 51 13.95 10.39 -19.68
C LEU A 51 14.76 11.41 -18.86
N GLU A 52 14.80 11.27 -17.53
CA GLU A 52 15.59 12.15 -16.66
C GLU A 52 17.11 12.05 -16.88
N ASP A 53 17.65 10.85 -17.11
CA ASP A 53 19.06 10.68 -17.45
C ASP A 53 19.39 11.37 -18.78
N LYS A 54 18.59 11.14 -19.82
CA LYS A 54 18.79 11.77 -21.14
C LYS A 54 18.70 13.29 -21.05
N LEU A 55 17.71 13.81 -20.33
CA LEU A 55 17.52 15.24 -20.12
C LEU A 55 18.72 15.87 -19.40
N ARG A 56 19.26 15.23 -18.36
CA ARG A 56 20.48 15.70 -17.69
C ARG A 56 21.69 15.69 -18.62
N ARG A 57 21.89 14.62 -19.39
CA ARG A 57 23.03 14.49 -20.31
C ARG A 57 23.00 15.51 -21.43
N ILE A 58 21.83 15.79 -22.01
CA ILE A 58 21.73 16.73 -23.13
C ILE A 58 21.94 18.17 -22.65
N GLN A 59 21.38 18.54 -21.49
CA GLN A 59 21.63 19.82 -20.86
C GLN A 59 23.11 20.04 -20.56
N LEU A 60 23.81 19.00 -20.09
CA LEU A 60 25.26 19.07 -19.83
C LEU A 60 26.07 19.30 -21.11
N CYS A 61 25.74 18.60 -22.20
CA CYS A 61 26.42 18.76 -23.49
C CYS A 61 26.19 20.16 -24.07
N ILE A 62 24.95 20.64 -24.06
CA ILE A 62 24.60 22.00 -24.50
C ILE A 62 25.35 23.05 -23.69
N LYS A 63 25.33 22.95 -22.36
CA LYS A 63 26.03 23.91 -21.47
C LYS A 63 27.53 23.93 -21.74
N THR A 64 28.13 22.77 -22.00
CA THR A 64 29.55 22.64 -22.31
C THR A 64 29.88 23.31 -23.66
N LEU A 65 29.09 23.04 -24.71
CA LEU A 65 29.26 23.68 -26.02
C LEU A 65 29.07 25.20 -25.95
N GLN A 66 28.07 25.67 -25.19
CA GLN A 66 27.86 27.11 -24.96
C GLN A 66 29.06 27.74 -24.26
N SER A 67 29.62 27.09 -23.22
CA SER A 67 30.81 27.58 -22.53
C SER A 67 32.03 27.68 -23.45
N ILE A 68 32.24 26.67 -24.31
CA ILE A 68 33.36 26.69 -25.28
C ILE A 68 33.17 27.83 -26.29
N ASN A 69 31.94 28.06 -26.76
CA ASN A 69 31.61 29.17 -27.64
C ASN A 69 31.84 30.53 -26.97
N ASP A 70 31.46 30.67 -25.69
CA ASP A 70 31.71 31.89 -24.92
C ASP A 70 33.20 32.17 -24.71
N ASP A 71 33.99 31.12 -24.46
CA ASP A 71 35.44 31.24 -24.30
C ASP A 71 36.12 31.61 -25.63
N TRP A 72 35.62 31.11 -26.75
CA TRP A 72 36.05 31.57 -28.08
C TRP A 72 35.73 33.06 -28.28
N LEU A 73 34.50 33.49 -27.98
CA LEU A 73 34.10 34.90 -28.11
C LEU A 73 34.95 35.82 -27.22
N LYS A 74 35.30 35.39 -26.00
CA LYS A 74 36.24 36.13 -25.13
C LYS A 74 37.62 36.21 -25.77
N TYR A 75 38.15 35.10 -26.28
CA TYR A 75 39.46 35.06 -26.94
C TYR A 75 39.51 36.01 -28.13
N THR A 76 38.52 35.99 -29.02
CA THR A 76 38.46 36.85 -30.21
C THR A 76 38.50 38.35 -29.85
N ARG A 77 37.89 38.75 -28.73
CA ARG A 77 37.96 40.14 -28.22
C ARG A 77 39.35 40.57 -27.76
N THR A 78 40.23 39.63 -27.38
CA THR A 78 41.60 39.94 -26.96
C THR A 78 42.55 40.18 -28.14
N ILE A 79 42.16 39.80 -29.36
CA ILE A 79 42.99 39.95 -30.55
C ILE A 79 42.97 41.41 -31.00
N THR A 80 44.13 42.08 -30.94
CA THR A 80 44.29 43.49 -31.35
C THR A 80 44.60 43.65 -32.85
N SER A 81 45.14 42.60 -33.48
CA SER A 81 45.47 42.60 -34.91
C SER A 81 44.25 42.28 -35.77
N THR A 82 43.84 43.23 -36.62
CA THR A 82 42.67 43.07 -37.52
C THR A 82 42.80 41.86 -38.43
N LYS A 83 43.97 41.66 -39.06
CA LYS A 83 44.21 40.53 -39.97
C LYS A 83 44.09 39.17 -39.26
N LYS A 84 44.69 39.05 -38.08
CA LYS A 84 44.62 37.82 -37.29
C LYS A 84 43.20 37.54 -36.79
N LYS A 85 42.46 38.59 -36.45
CA LYS A 85 41.06 38.48 -36.04
C LYS A 85 40.17 37.95 -37.16
N GLU A 86 40.32 38.48 -38.38
CA GLU A 86 39.59 37.98 -39.56
C GLU A 86 39.93 36.52 -39.90
N GLU A 87 41.19 36.11 -39.77
CA GLU A 87 41.62 34.72 -40.00
C GLU A 87 40.97 33.75 -38.98
N GLU A 88 40.94 34.13 -37.70
CA GLU A 88 40.33 33.33 -36.62
C GLU A 88 38.80 33.29 -36.73
N GLU A 89 38.16 34.41 -37.09
CA GLU A 89 36.70 34.47 -37.33
C GLU A 89 36.28 33.56 -38.49
N LYS A 90 37.00 33.58 -39.61
CA LYS A 90 36.77 32.67 -40.74
C LYS A 90 36.93 31.20 -40.34
N ALA A 91 37.95 30.88 -39.54
CA ALA A 91 38.18 29.52 -39.07
C ALA A 91 37.02 29.02 -38.17
N PHE A 92 36.43 29.91 -37.37
CA PHE A 92 35.32 29.57 -36.49
C PHE A 92 33.97 29.51 -37.22
N GLU A 93 33.76 30.38 -38.21
CA GLU A 93 32.55 30.40 -39.04
C GLU A 93 32.28 29.05 -39.72
N VAL A 94 33.34 28.37 -40.18
CA VAL A 94 33.27 27.01 -40.76
C VAL A 94 32.72 25.98 -39.76
N ILE A 95 32.91 26.19 -38.46
CA ILE A 95 32.52 25.25 -37.40
C ILE A 95 31.13 25.59 -36.85
N THR A 96 30.77 26.87 -36.83
CA THR A 96 29.51 27.34 -36.26
C THR A 96 28.34 27.31 -37.24
N MET A 97 28.60 27.56 -38.52
CA MET A 97 27.58 27.71 -39.56
C MET A 97 27.34 26.40 -40.33
N GLY A 98 26.19 26.32 -41.01
CA GLY A 98 25.78 25.16 -41.84
C GLY A 98 24.98 24.10 -41.08
N GLU A 99 24.52 23.06 -41.81
CA GLU A 99 23.64 22.00 -41.28
C GLU A 99 24.28 21.18 -40.15
N THR A 100 25.61 21.11 -40.12
CA THR A 100 26.36 20.47 -39.03
C THR A 100 27.00 21.49 -38.10
N GLY A 101 26.68 22.77 -38.24
CA GLY A 101 27.23 23.84 -37.42
C GLY A 101 26.81 23.73 -35.95
N ILE A 102 27.61 24.28 -35.04
CA ILE A 102 27.30 24.30 -33.60
C ILE A 102 25.90 24.88 -33.35
N TYR A 103 25.51 25.95 -34.05
CA TYR A 103 24.20 26.59 -33.84
C TYR A 103 23.03 25.67 -34.18
N GLN A 104 23.12 24.95 -35.29
CA GLN A 104 22.09 23.99 -35.69
C GLN A 104 21.96 22.84 -34.70
N ILE A 105 23.10 22.30 -34.24
CA ILE A 105 23.13 21.19 -33.30
C ILE A 105 22.62 21.62 -31.91
N LEU A 106 22.96 22.85 -31.48
CA LEU A 106 22.41 23.42 -30.25
C LEU A 106 20.89 23.62 -30.34
N GLN A 107 20.38 24.08 -31.50
CA GLN A 107 18.95 24.19 -31.75
C GLN A 107 18.26 22.82 -31.66
N GLN A 108 18.76 21.82 -32.37
CA GLN A 108 18.26 20.44 -32.29
C GLN A 108 18.31 19.90 -30.85
N GLY A 109 19.38 20.24 -30.11
CA GLY A 109 19.52 19.94 -28.70
C GLY A 109 18.39 20.50 -27.83
N ASN A 110 18.03 21.76 -28.06
CA ASN A 110 16.94 22.42 -27.34
C ASN A 110 15.57 21.86 -27.72
N GLU A 111 15.33 21.58 -29.01
CA GLU A 111 14.09 20.92 -29.47
C GLU A 111 13.92 19.52 -28.85
N ALA A 112 15.01 18.76 -28.74
CA ALA A 112 15.02 17.48 -28.05
C ALA A 112 14.72 17.62 -26.55
N ILE A 113 15.22 18.67 -25.88
CA ILE A 113 14.86 18.96 -24.48
C ILE A 113 13.35 19.20 -24.34
N ILE A 114 12.75 20.01 -25.21
CA ILE A 114 11.30 20.28 -25.17
C ILE A 114 10.52 18.96 -25.30
N THR A 115 10.91 18.14 -26.27
CA THR A 115 10.28 16.83 -26.51
C THR A 115 10.42 15.90 -25.31
N LEU A 116 11.61 15.82 -24.70
CA LEU A 116 11.84 15.02 -23.50
C LEU A 116 11.03 15.51 -22.30
N ILE A 117 10.89 16.83 -22.13
CA ILE A 117 10.07 17.42 -21.06
C ILE A 117 8.61 17.04 -21.26
N MET A 118 8.07 17.19 -22.46
CA MET A 118 6.68 16.78 -22.76
C MET A 118 6.44 15.31 -22.43
N HIS A 119 7.33 14.42 -22.88
CA HIS A 119 7.21 13.00 -22.56
C HIS A 119 7.34 12.67 -21.08
N LYS A 120 8.14 13.44 -20.34
CA LYS A 120 8.26 13.30 -18.89
C LYS A 120 6.96 13.72 -18.21
N GLU A 121 6.38 14.85 -18.59
CA GLU A 121 5.10 15.33 -18.06
C GLU A 121 3.98 14.31 -18.30
N ASP A 122 3.91 13.71 -19.49
CA ASP A 122 2.94 12.64 -19.80
C ASP A 122 3.09 11.43 -18.86
N VAL A 123 4.33 11.01 -18.60
CA VAL A 123 4.63 9.89 -17.70
C VAL A 123 4.25 10.22 -16.26
N GLU A 124 4.54 11.44 -15.79
CA GLU A 124 4.16 11.91 -14.47
C GLU A 124 2.64 11.95 -14.29
N GLN A 125 1.91 12.46 -15.29
CA GLN A 125 0.45 12.45 -15.29
C GLN A 125 -0.10 11.02 -15.22
N LYS A 126 0.52 10.08 -15.95
CA LYS A 126 0.08 8.68 -15.94
C LYS A 126 0.34 8.00 -14.60
N LEU A 127 1.49 8.26 -13.96
CA LEU A 127 1.77 7.79 -12.60
C LEU A 127 0.77 8.35 -11.57
N ILE A 128 0.40 9.63 -11.69
CA ILE A 128 -0.63 10.23 -10.85
C ILE A 128 -1.98 9.54 -11.08
N GLN A 129 -2.36 9.23 -12.32
CA GLN A 129 -3.59 8.51 -12.63
C GLN A 129 -3.59 7.11 -11.99
N LEU A 130 -2.52 6.33 -12.15
CA LEU A 130 -2.38 5.00 -11.56
C LEU A 130 -2.48 5.06 -10.02
N SER A 131 -1.89 6.09 -9.39
CA SER A 131 -2.00 6.29 -7.94
C SER A 131 -3.44 6.56 -7.46
N LYS A 132 -4.27 7.18 -8.32
CA LYS A 132 -5.69 7.43 -8.03
C LYS A 132 -6.52 6.16 -8.26
N GLU A 133 -6.19 5.37 -9.27
CA GLU A 133 -6.84 4.09 -9.58
C GLU A 133 -6.63 3.07 -8.45
N LYS A 134 -5.41 2.99 -7.92
CA LYS A 134 -5.09 2.19 -6.72
C LYS A 134 -5.89 2.61 -5.48
N ARG A 135 -6.18 3.90 -5.30
CA ARG A 135 -7.05 4.37 -4.21
C ARG A 135 -8.50 3.96 -4.43
N LYS A 136 -8.99 4.01 -5.67
CA LYS A 136 -10.33 3.54 -6.01
C LYS A 136 -10.48 2.04 -5.82
N ASP A 137 -9.48 1.23 -6.16
CA ASP A 137 -9.53 -0.21 -5.88
C ASP A 137 -9.57 -0.49 -4.37
N VAL A 138 -8.84 0.28 -3.56
CA VAL A 138 -8.93 0.19 -2.09
C VAL A 138 -10.30 0.64 -1.57
N GLU A 139 -10.89 1.71 -2.12
CA GLU A 139 -12.24 2.16 -1.77
C GLU A 139 -13.34 1.18 -2.22
N VAL A 140 -13.24 0.60 -3.42
CA VAL A 140 -14.20 -0.39 -3.95
C VAL A 140 -14.06 -1.73 -3.23
N SER A 141 -12.83 -2.15 -2.88
CA SER A 141 -12.60 -3.32 -2.02
C SER A 141 -13.19 -3.11 -0.62
N ASN A 142 -13.12 -1.88 -0.07
CA ASN A 142 -13.77 -1.52 1.19
C ASN A 142 -15.30 -1.43 1.08
N LEU A 143 -15.86 -1.19 -0.11
CA LEU A 143 -17.31 -1.21 -0.36
C LEU A 143 -17.87 -2.63 -0.55
N LEU A 144 -17.02 -3.62 -0.87
CA LEU A 144 -17.38 -5.03 -0.97
C LEU A 144 -17.24 -5.79 0.37
N SER A 145 -16.59 -5.19 1.38
CA SER A 145 -16.81 -5.57 2.77
C SER A 145 -18.20 -5.12 3.22
N THR A 146 -18.97 -6.06 3.77
CA THR A 146 -20.33 -5.94 4.31
C THR A 146 -20.68 -4.51 4.80
N PRO A 147 -21.90 -4.00 4.52
CA PRO A 147 -22.28 -2.65 4.90
C PRO A 147 -21.99 -2.43 6.39
N ASN A 148 -21.04 -1.54 6.67
CA ASN A 148 -20.69 -1.15 8.02
C ASN A 148 -21.86 -0.30 8.55
N VAL A 149 -22.88 -0.99 9.04
CA VAL A 149 -23.96 -0.35 9.80
C VAL A 149 -23.28 0.26 11.02
N HIS A 150 -23.18 1.58 11.06
CA HIS A 150 -22.75 2.30 12.26
C HIS A 150 -23.85 2.17 13.33
N LEU A 151 -23.84 1.01 13.98
CA LEU A 151 -24.60 0.71 15.18
C LEU A 151 -23.93 1.44 16.36
N PRO A 152 -24.70 1.93 17.34
CA PRO A 152 -24.13 2.45 18.58
C PRO A 152 -23.19 1.39 19.19
N GLN A 153 -22.01 1.82 19.66
CA GLN A 153 -20.97 0.95 20.17
C GLN A 153 -21.51 0.11 21.33
N LEU A 154 -21.79 -1.17 21.07
CA LEU A 154 -22.17 -2.12 22.10
C LEU A 154 -20.98 -2.29 23.05
N SER A 155 -21.20 -2.09 24.35
CA SER A 155 -20.21 -2.44 25.36
C SER A 155 -19.90 -3.93 25.27
N LEU A 156 -18.62 -4.30 25.36
CA LEU A 156 -18.22 -5.69 25.32
C LEU A 156 -18.91 -6.46 26.46
N PRO A 157 -19.48 -7.66 26.18
CA PRO A 157 -20.13 -8.46 27.20
C PRO A 157 -19.08 -8.95 28.20
N THR A 158 -19.46 -8.99 29.48
CA THR A 158 -18.63 -9.61 30.52
C THR A 158 -18.96 -11.09 30.67
N PHE A 159 -17.95 -11.89 31.04
CA PHE A 159 -18.07 -13.33 31.21
C PHE A 159 -17.51 -13.78 32.56
N ASN A 160 -18.38 -14.40 33.35
CA ASN A 160 -18.09 -14.83 34.72
C ASN A 160 -17.69 -16.29 34.87
N GLY A 161 -17.72 -17.06 33.78
CA GLY A 161 -17.46 -18.49 33.79
C GLY A 161 -18.72 -19.37 33.86
N ASP A 162 -19.91 -18.85 33.57
CA ASP A 162 -21.11 -19.67 33.39
C ASP A 162 -21.11 -20.33 31.99
N PRO A 163 -20.98 -21.67 31.87
CA PRO A 163 -21.00 -22.36 30.58
C PRO A 163 -22.25 -22.06 29.72
N ARG A 164 -23.38 -21.72 30.34
CA ARG A 164 -24.62 -21.37 29.62
C ARG A 164 -24.48 -20.07 28.82
N GLN A 165 -23.63 -19.16 29.28
CA GLN A 165 -23.42 -17.85 28.66
C GLN A 165 -22.25 -17.84 27.67
N TRP A 166 -21.42 -18.89 27.68
CA TRP A 166 -20.22 -18.96 26.85
C TRP A 166 -20.49 -18.73 25.37
N ARG A 167 -21.52 -19.37 24.82
CA ARG A 167 -21.88 -19.22 23.39
C ARG A 167 -22.20 -17.77 23.03
N GLN A 168 -23.01 -17.10 23.85
CA GLN A 168 -23.40 -15.72 23.62
C GLN A 168 -22.20 -14.78 23.77
N PHE A 169 -21.41 -14.97 24.83
CA PHE A 169 -20.19 -14.21 25.07
C PHE A 169 -19.21 -14.35 23.90
N TRP A 170 -18.87 -15.58 23.52
CA TRP A 170 -17.90 -15.85 22.46
C TRP A 170 -18.36 -15.32 21.11
N SER A 171 -19.64 -15.47 20.76
CA SER A 171 -20.17 -14.95 19.49
C SER A 171 -20.02 -13.42 19.40
N SER A 172 -20.36 -12.72 20.48
CA SER A 172 -20.22 -11.26 20.56
C SER A 172 -18.75 -10.81 20.59
N PHE A 173 -17.90 -11.48 21.38
CA PHE A 173 -16.47 -11.18 21.45
C PHE A 173 -15.77 -11.48 20.12
N ASN A 174 -16.19 -12.54 19.43
CA ASN A 174 -15.65 -12.94 18.14
C ASN A 174 -15.88 -11.83 17.10
N ALA A 175 -17.12 -11.34 16.99
CA ALA A 175 -17.48 -10.28 16.05
C ALA A 175 -16.85 -8.92 16.42
N ALA A 176 -16.77 -8.60 17.71
CA ALA A 176 -16.29 -7.30 18.17
C ALA A 176 -14.75 -7.19 18.21
N VAL A 177 -14.04 -8.29 18.48
CA VAL A 177 -12.60 -8.27 18.78
C VAL A 177 -11.81 -9.31 17.98
N HIS A 178 -12.23 -10.58 17.98
CA HIS A 178 -11.44 -11.66 17.37
C HIS A 178 -11.32 -11.52 15.84
N SER A 179 -12.41 -11.17 15.15
CA SER A 179 -12.48 -11.01 13.70
C SER A 179 -11.84 -9.71 13.19
N GLN A 180 -11.49 -8.79 14.10
CA GLN A 180 -10.88 -7.51 13.73
C GLN A 180 -9.36 -7.68 13.48
N PRO A 181 -8.79 -6.93 12.52
CA PRO A 181 -7.36 -6.99 12.19
C PRO A 181 -6.50 -6.20 13.20
N ILE A 182 -6.66 -6.49 14.49
CA ILE A 182 -5.91 -5.87 15.59
C ILE A 182 -4.83 -6.83 16.15
N PRO A 183 -3.73 -6.33 16.74
CA PRO A 183 -2.67 -7.17 17.32
C PRO A 183 -3.16 -8.13 18.41
N GLU A 184 -2.58 -9.32 18.49
CA GLU A 184 -2.96 -10.37 19.46
C GLU A 184 -2.87 -9.90 20.91
N ILE A 185 -1.85 -9.12 21.26
CA ILE A 185 -1.73 -8.52 22.59
C ILE A 185 -2.90 -7.59 22.94
N GLN A 186 -3.46 -6.87 21.96
CA GLN A 186 -4.63 -6.03 22.18
C GLN A 186 -5.88 -6.90 22.34
N LYS A 187 -6.04 -7.96 21.52
CA LYS A 187 -7.12 -8.95 21.68
C LYS A 187 -7.10 -9.59 23.07
N LEU A 188 -5.90 -9.91 23.57
CA LEU A 188 -5.72 -10.47 24.91
C LEU A 188 -6.11 -9.48 26.00
N ASN A 189 -5.69 -8.21 25.91
CA ASN A 189 -6.10 -7.17 26.86
C ASN A 189 -7.63 -6.98 26.90
N TYR A 190 -8.28 -6.97 25.73
CA TYR A 190 -9.74 -6.93 25.66
C TYR A 190 -10.39 -8.19 26.24
N LEU A 191 -9.78 -9.36 26.02
CA LEU A 191 -10.28 -10.60 26.61
C LEU A 191 -10.23 -10.51 28.15
N TYR A 192 -9.09 -10.14 28.74
CA TYR A 192 -8.95 -9.97 30.19
C TYR A 192 -9.94 -8.97 30.79
N SER A 193 -10.19 -7.84 30.11
CA SER A 193 -11.15 -6.84 30.61
C SER A 193 -12.60 -7.30 30.57
N CYS A 194 -12.92 -8.30 29.75
CA CYS A 194 -14.25 -8.91 29.69
C CYS A 194 -14.43 -10.09 30.67
N LEU A 195 -13.34 -10.66 31.20
CA LEU A 195 -13.42 -11.79 32.12
C LEU A 195 -13.58 -11.33 33.56
N ASN A 196 -14.46 -11.98 34.30
CA ASN A 196 -14.59 -11.82 35.75
C ASN A 196 -14.88 -13.18 36.42
N GLY A 197 -14.89 -13.21 37.75
CA GLY A 197 -15.18 -14.41 38.54
C GLY A 197 -14.32 -15.62 38.13
N ASN A 198 -14.97 -16.78 37.97
CA ASN A 198 -14.32 -18.06 37.69
C ASN A 198 -13.58 -18.05 36.33
N ALA A 199 -14.06 -17.28 35.35
CA ALA A 199 -13.39 -17.21 34.06
C ALA A 199 -12.06 -16.45 34.14
N LEU A 200 -11.98 -15.42 34.98
CA LEU A 200 -10.73 -14.71 35.25
C LEU A 200 -9.74 -15.61 35.99
N GLU A 201 -10.20 -16.36 37.00
CA GLU A 201 -9.34 -17.28 37.77
C GLU A 201 -8.65 -18.33 36.89
N VAL A 202 -9.32 -18.83 35.86
CA VAL A 202 -8.75 -19.79 34.90
C VAL A 202 -7.55 -19.20 34.12
N VAL A 203 -7.50 -17.88 33.94
CA VAL A 203 -6.49 -17.20 33.12
C VAL A 203 -5.47 -16.41 33.93
N LEU A 204 -5.65 -16.30 35.26
CA LEU A 204 -4.76 -15.56 36.18
C LEU A 204 -3.32 -16.13 36.28
N GLY A 205 -3.02 -17.25 35.62
CA GLY A 205 -1.67 -17.83 35.53
C GLY A 205 -0.90 -17.51 34.25
N TYR A 206 -1.47 -16.73 33.33
CA TYR A 206 -0.84 -16.36 32.06
C TYR A 206 -0.50 -14.87 32.04
N ASP A 207 0.69 -14.55 31.54
CA ASP A 207 1.09 -13.15 31.32
C ASP A 207 0.38 -12.56 30.10
N ILE A 208 0.14 -11.24 30.13
CA ILE A 208 -0.40 -10.50 28.98
C ILE A 208 0.71 -10.32 27.93
N ALA A 209 0.94 -11.37 27.15
CA ALA A 209 1.90 -11.44 26.06
C ALA A 209 1.21 -11.96 24.78
N PRO A 210 1.62 -11.52 23.58
CA PRO A 210 0.94 -11.90 22.34
C PRO A 210 0.89 -13.42 22.13
N GLU A 211 1.96 -14.13 22.51
CA GLU A 211 2.07 -15.59 22.39
C GLU A 211 1.04 -16.34 23.23
N ASN A 212 0.53 -15.71 24.29
CA ASN A 212 -0.43 -16.32 25.22
C ASN A 212 -1.88 -16.18 24.75
N TYR A 213 -2.17 -15.35 23.74
CA TYR A 213 -3.56 -15.11 23.31
C TYR A 213 -4.28 -16.40 22.89
N GLU A 214 -3.68 -17.15 21.98
CA GLU A 214 -4.26 -18.41 21.49
C GLU A 214 -4.32 -19.49 22.57
N ILE A 215 -3.39 -19.47 23.53
CA ILE A 215 -3.34 -20.42 24.65
C ILE A 215 -4.51 -20.14 25.61
N VAL A 216 -4.67 -18.89 26.04
CA VAL A 216 -5.75 -18.44 26.94
C VAL A 216 -7.11 -18.67 26.29
N ARG A 217 -7.26 -18.35 25.01
CA ARG A 217 -8.48 -18.59 24.24
C ARG A 217 -8.87 -20.06 24.21
N ARG A 218 -7.90 -20.94 23.91
CA ARG A 218 -8.11 -22.39 23.86
C ARG A 218 -8.53 -22.93 25.22
N LEU A 219 -7.86 -22.51 26.29
CA LEU A 219 -8.17 -22.90 27.65
C LEU A 219 -9.60 -22.55 28.06
N LEU A 220 -10.06 -21.32 27.75
CA LEU A 220 -11.43 -20.90 28.01
C LEU A 220 -12.44 -21.72 27.20
N ARG A 221 -12.14 -21.99 25.93
CA ARG A 221 -12.98 -22.84 25.07
C ARG A 221 -13.05 -24.28 25.57
N GLU A 222 -11.96 -24.86 26.05
CA GLU A 222 -11.95 -26.22 26.61
C GLU A 222 -12.76 -26.30 27.92
N LYS A 223 -12.67 -25.26 28.76
CA LYS A 223 -13.39 -25.21 30.04
C LYS A 223 -14.88 -24.91 29.91
N TYR A 224 -15.26 -24.03 28.99
CA TYR A 224 -16.61 -23.46 28.93
C TYR A 224 -17.32 -23.68 27.59
N GLY A 225 -16.60 -24.12 26.55
CA GLY A 225 -17.11 -24.34 25.21
C GLY A 225 -17.71 -25.71 24.96
N ASP A 226 -17.65 -26.63 25.93
CA ASP A 226 -18.35 -27.91 25.85
C ASP A 226 -19.86 -27.72 26.14
N PRO A 227 -20.75 -27.91 25.16
CA PRO A 227 -22.20 -27.81 25.36
C PRO A 227 -22.73 -28.88 26.33
N SER A 228 -22.00 -29.98 26.56
CA SER A 228 -22.39 -31.07 27.47
C SER A 228 -22.43 -30.61 28.92
N ALA A 229 -21.52 -29.69 29.31
CA ALA A 229 -21.49 -29.10 30.65
C ALA A 229 -22.74 -28.24 30.91
N ALA A 230 -23.10 -27.37 29.97
CA ALA A 230 -24.31 -26.56 30.04
C ALA A 230 -25.58 -27.43 30.07
N THR A 231 -25.62 -28.46 29.23
CA THR A 231 -26.72 -29.43 29.15
C THR A 231 -26.92 -30.18 30.46
N THR A 232 -25.84 -30.65 31.09
CA THR A 232 -25.89 -31.34 32.39
C THR A 232 -26.44 -30.45 33.50
N ILE A 233 -26.06 -29.17 33.52
CA ILE A 233 -26.57 -28.18 34.48
C ILE A 233 -28.07 -27.97 34.27
N LEU A 234 -28.52 -27.78 33.03
CA LEU A 234 -29.93 -27.56 32.69
C LEU A 234 -30.81 -28.78 33.02
N TYR A 235 -30.34 -29.99 32.76
CA TYR A 235 -31.06 -31.21 33.15
C TYR A 235 -31.17 -31.36 34.68
N LYS A 236 -30.13 -30.98 35.42
CA LYS A 236 -30.15 -30.97 36.89
C LYS A 236 -31.12 -29.91 37.43
N GLU A 237 -31.14 -28.73 36.80
CA GLU A 237 -32.08 -27.64 37.11
C GLU A 237 -33.51 -28.12 36.88
N LEU A 238 -33.83 -28.67 35.70
CA LEU A 238 -35.13 -29.25 35.36
C LEU A 238 -35.58 -30.32 36.37
N ARG A 239 -34.68 -31.21 36.79
CA ARG A 239 -34.97 -32.27 37.77
C ARG A 239 -35.18 -31.75 39.19
N SER A 240 -34.68 -30.56 39.50
CA SER A 240 -34.77 -29.95 40.84
C SER A 240 -36.00 -29.06 41.04
N ILE A 241 -36.76 -28.77 39.97
CA ILE A 241 -37.98 -27.97 40.02
C ILE A 241 -39.02 -28.71 40.88
N LYS A 242 -39.36 -28.12 42.03
CA LYS A 242 -40.37 -28.64 42.94
C LYS A 242 -41.75 -28.16 42.51
N ARG A 243 -42.75 -29.04 42.60
CA ARG A 243 -44.14 -28.71 42.31
C ARG A 243 -44.68 -27.75 43.36
N ASP A 244 -44.99 -26.53 42.95
CA ASP A 244 -45.69 -25.54 43.76
C ASP A 244 -47.04 -25.20 43.11
N GLU A 245 -48.14 -25.51 43.81
CA GLU A 245 -49.50 -25.32 43.30
C GLU A 245 -49.92 -23.83 43.31
N LYS A 246 -49.28 -22.98 44.11
CA LYS A 246 -49.61 -21.55 44.21
C LYS A 246 -48.92 -20.70 43.15
N GLU A 247 -47.75 -21.14 42.67
CA GLU A 247 -46.95 -20.44 41.66
C GLU A 247 -46.74 -21.27 40.38
N TRP A 248 -47.71 -22.10 40.01
CA TRP A 248 -47.60 -23.02 38.86
C TRP A 248 -47.31 -22.30 37.54
N VAL A 249 -47.78 -21.06 37.36
CA VAL A 249 -47.50 -20.23 36.17
C VAL A 249 -46.00 -19.92 36.08
N LYS A 250 -45.38 -19.44 37.17
CA LYS A 250 -43.94 -19.16 37.22
C LYS A 250 -43.11 -20.43 37.03
N MET A 251 -43.62 -21.56 37.54
CA MET A 251 -42.99 -22.87 37.34
C MET A 251 -43.01 -23.27 35.86
N VAL A 252 -44.14 -23.12 35.17
CA VAL A 252 -44.24 -23.41 33.72
C VAL A 252 -43.32 -22.48 32.92
N GLU A 253 -43.32 -21.18 33.19
CA GLU A 253 -42.40 -20.22 32.54
C GLU A 253 -40.93 -20.60 32.74
N HIS A 254 -40.57 -21.08 33.94
CA HIS A 254 -39.21 -21.54 34.24
C HIS A 254 -38.85 -22.82 33.48
N ILE A 255 -39.76 -23.79 33.41
CA ILE A 255 -39.59 -25.03 32.62
C ILE A 255 -39.44 -24.70 31.13
N GLU A 256 -40.32 -23.86 30.57
CA GLU A 256 -40.24 -23.44 29.17
C GLU A 256 -38.91 -22.75 28.85
N LYS A 257 -38.41 -21.90 29.75
CA LYS A 257 -37.12 -21.24 29.58
C LYS A 257 -35.97 -22.26 29.52
N VAL A 258 -35.97 -23.27 30.40
CA VAL A 258 -34.95 -24.33 30.42
C VAL A 258 -35.04 -25.19 29.16
N ILE A 259 -36.26 -25.51 28.68
CA ILE A 259 -36.47 -26.26 27.43
C ILE A 259 -35.93 -25.48 26.22
N ARG A 260 -36.24 -24.18 26.07
CA ARG A 260 -35.70 -23.35 24.98
C ARG A 260 -34.17 -23.29 24.99
N GLN A 261 -33.56 -23.28 26.18
CA GLN A 261 -32.09 -23.31 26.32
C GLN A 261 -31.51 -24.67 25.92
N LEU A 262 -32.19 -25.77 26.23
CA LEU A 262 -31.79 -27.12 25.80
C LEU A 262 -31.95 -27.32 24.29
N GLU A 263 -33.07 -26.87 23.70
CA GLU A 263 -33.31 -26.90 22.26
C GLU A 263 -32.22 -26.15 21.49
N ALA A 264 -31.89 -24.93 21.95
CA ALA A 264 -30.85 -24.13 21.31
C ALA A 264 -29.46 -24.78 21.44
N LEU A 265 -29.20 -25.59 22.47
CA LEU A 265 -27.94 -26.36 22.60
C LEU A 265 -27.94 -27.61 21.70
N GLY A 266 -29.11 -28.21 21.45
CA GLY A 266 -29.30 -29.36 20.57
C GLY A 266 -29.12 -29.04 19.08
N GLU A 267 -29.69 -27.93 18.59
CA GLU A 267 -29.56 -27.50 17.19
C GLU A 267 -28.10 -27.19 16.78
N ASN A 268 -27.23 -26.86 17.74
CA ASN A 268 -25.82 -26.56 17.46
C ASN A 268 -24.94 -27.80 17.26
N MET A 269 -25.37 -28.99 17.69
CA MET A 269 -24.60 -30.24 17.52
C MET A 269 -24.67 -30.77 16.09
N GLU A 270 -25.66 -30.33 15.29
CA GLU A 270 -25.81 -30.74 13.88
C GLU A 270 -24.91 -29.94 12.91
N HIS A 271 -24.30 -28.84 13.38
CA HIS A 271 -23.43 -27.98 12.55
C HIS A 271 -21.92 -28.12 12.81
N SER A 272 -21.47 -29.04 13.67
CA SER A 272 -20.04 -29.26 13.99
C SER A 272 -19.45 -30.52 13.34
N SER A 273 -20.00 -30.99 12.23
CA SER A 273 -19.42 -32.11 11.48
C SER A 273 -19.56 -31.88 9.99
N ILE A 274 -18.80 -30.92 9.45
CA ILE A 274 -18.29 -30.91 8.08
C ILE A 274 -17.04 -30.00 8.09
N GLU A 275 -15.95 -30.52 7.49
CA GLU A 275 -14.60 -29.94 7.31
C GLU A 275 -13.68 -30.03 8.55
N HIS A 276 -12.58 -30.79 8.59
CA HIS A 276 -11.86 -31.55 7.57
C HIS A 276 -11.00 -32.65 8.22
#